data_AF-A0A2D6YKA7-F1
#
_entry.id   AF-A0A2D6YKA7-F1
#
_cell.length_a   1.000
_cell.length_b   1.000
_cell.length_c   1.000
_cell.angle_alpha   90.00
_cell.angle_beta   90.00
_cell.angle_gamma   90.00
#
_symmetry.space_group_name_H-M   'P 1'
#
loop_
_entity.id
_entity.type
_entity.pdbx_description
1 polymer ?
#
loop_
_entity_poly.entity_id
_entity_poly.type
_entity_poly.pdbx_seq_one_letter_code
_entity_poly.pdbx_strand_id
1 'polypeptide(L)'
;MFQSEQTNQLYLKAKVELCDYTQRIYPQPVNGAKVLRKTPANRWEVKMLCGPEYLAQHGISPQTEAKCMIEIEENGGYLEA
;
A
#
# COMPACT_ATOMS: atom_id res chain seq x y z
N MET A 1 0.52 -9.63 -24.79
CA MET A 1 0.21 -10.29 -23.50
C MET A 1 0.60 -9.30 -22.41
N PHE A 2 -0.32 -8.48 -21.91
CA PHE A 2 0.00 -7.42 -20.94
C PHE A 2 -0.98 -7.46 -19.78
N GLN A 3 -0.98 -8.55 -19.03
CA GLN A 3 -1.70 -8.63 -17.76
C GLN A 3 -0.93 -9.61 -16.89
N SER A 4 -0.17 -9.12 -15.89
CA SER A 4 0.19 -9.83 -14.64
C SER A 4 1.27 -9.09 -13.81
N GLU A 5 1.35 -7.76 -13.82
CA GLU A 5 2.32 -7.05 -12.94
C GLU A 5 1.67 -6.29 -11.77
N GLN A 6 0.35 -6.33 -11.61
CA GLN A 6 -0.35 -5.56 -10.56
C GLN A 6 -0.85 -6.37 -9.36
N THR A 7 -0.64 -7.69 -9.27
CA THR A 7 -1.26 -8.51 -8.18
C THR A 7 -0.45 -8.61 -6.88
N ASN A 8 0.78 -8.10 -6.84
CA ASN A 8 1.65 -8.25 -5.66
C ASN A 8 1.78 -6.97 -4.81
N GLN A 9 0.98 -5.93 -5.10
CA GLN A 9 1.05 -4.66 -4.39
C GLN A 9 -0.35 -4.13 -4.04
N LEU A 10 -0.57 -3.85 -2.76
CA LEU A 10 -1.80 -3.25 -2.25
C LEU A 10 -1.49 -1.90 -1.62
N TYR A 11 -2.47 -1.00 -1.65
CA TYR A 11 -2.38 0.31 -1.01
C TYR A 11 -3.36 0.37 0.14
N LEU A 12 -2.84 0.26 1.36
CA LEU A 12 -3.61 0.31 2.58
C LEU A 12 -3.76 1.75 3.05
N LYS A 13 -4.99 2.27 3.13
CA LYS A 13 -5.29 3.61 3.64
C LYS A 13 -4.80 3.75 5.08
N ALA A 14 -3.87 4.66 5.31
CA ALA A 14 -3.24 4.86 6.61
C ALA A 14 -2.83 6.32 6.80
N LYS A 15 -2.61 6.71 8.05
CA LYS A 15 -1.94 7.98 8.37
C LYS A 15 -0.44 7.82 8.11
N VAL A 16 0.13 8.72 7.32
CA VAL A 16 1.56 8.74 6.99
C VAL A 16 2.15 10.09 7.38
N GLU A 17 3.36 10.05 7.93
CA GLU A 17 4.10 11.25 8.34
C GLU A 17 5.12 11.66 7.28
N LEU A 18 5.38 10.77 6.32
CA LEU A 18 6.21 11.05 5.16
C LEU A 18 5.71 10.26 3.94
N CYS A 19 6.12 10.72 2.77
CA CYS A 19 5.94 10.04 1.50
C CYS A 19 7.32 9.61 0.99
N ASP A 20 7.58 8.30 0.89
CA ASP A 20 8.84 7.77 0.38
C ASP A 20 9.08 8.13 -1.10
N TYR A 21 8.00 8.18 -1.90
CA TYR A 21 8.08 8.49 -3.33
C TYR A 21 8.51 9.92 -3.63
N THR A 22 7.95 10.88 -2.90
CA THR A 22 8.27 12.31 -3.07
C THR A 22 9.32 12.79 -2.06
N GLN A 23 9.79 11.89 -1.18
CA GLN A 23 10.65 12.18 -0.03
C GLN A 23 10.14 13.35 0.82
N ARG A 24 8.83 13.53 0.85
CA ARG A 24 8.19 14.65 1.52
C ARG A 24 7.84 14.25 2.94
N ILE A 25 8.36 14.99 3.90
CA ILE A 25 7.99 14.86 5.31
C ILE A 25 6.86 15.84 5.60
N TYR A 26 5.79 15.34 6.20
CA TYR A 26 4.64 16.14 6.59
C TYR A 26 4.81 16.61 8.03
N PRO A 27 4.43 17.85 8.35
CA PRO A 27 4.48 18.36 9.73
C PRO A 27 3.48 17.64 10.66
N GLN A 28 2.48 16.95 10.10
CA GLN A 28 1.47 16.19 10.83
C GLN A 28 1.10 14.93 10.04
N PRO A 29 0.62 13.85 10.70
CA PRO A 29 0.17 12.65 10.01
C PRO A 29 -1.02 12.94 9.08
N VAL A 30 -0.77 12.84 7.77
CA VAL A 30 -1.79 13.09 6.72
C VAL A 30 -2.41 11.78 6.25
N ASN A 31 -3.56 11.88 5.58
CA ASN A 31 -4.21 10.72 4.97
C ASN A 31 -3.42 10.29 3.73
N GLY A 32 -2.74 9.16 3.82
CA GLY A 32 -2.02 8.55 2.71
C GLY A 32 -2.32 7.06 2.62
N ALA A 33 -1.30 6.30 2.23
CA ALA A 33 -1.39 4.86 2.13
C ALA A 33 -0.06 4.18 2.47
N LYS A 34 -0.14 3.02 3.11
CA LYS A 34 0.96 2.07 3.25
C LYS A 34 0.95 1.16 2.03
N VAL A 35 2.09 1.05 1.35
CA VAL A 35 2.26 0.13 0.24
C VAL A 35 2.59 -1.25 0.80
N LEU A 36 1.65 -2.17 0.69
CA LEU A 36 1.84 -3.57 1.07
C LEU A 36 2.36 -4.34 -0.14
N ARG A 37 3.40 -5.16 0.05
CA ARG A 37 3.95 -6.00 -1.01
C ARG A 37 3.96 -7.45 -0.60
N LYS A 38 3.53 -8.33 -1.52
CA LYS A 38 3.63 -9.77 -1.35
C LYS A 38 5.07 -10.23 -1.54
N THR A 39 5.60 -10.92 -0.53
CA THR A 39 6.90 -11.58 -0.53
C THR A 39 6.81 -12.95 -1.20
N PRO A 40 7.93 -13.52 -1.66
CA PRO A 40 7.97 -14.90 -2.18
C PRO A 40 7.55 -15.95 -1.13
N ALA A 41 7.57 -15.61 0.16
CA ALA A 41 7.09 -16.46 1.25
C ALA A 41 5.57 -16.37 1.48
N ASN A 42 4.82 -15.79 0.54
CA ASN A 42 3.38 -15.51 0.66
C ASN A 42 3.01 -14.54 1.79
N ARG A 43 3.97 -13.82 2.36
CA ARG A 43 3.71 -12.82 3.42
C ARG A 43 3.56 -11.44 2.82
N TRP A 44 2.70 -10.61 3.40
CA TRP A 44 2.56 -9.22 3.02
C TRP A 44 3.26 -8.34 4.04
N GLU A 45 4.11 -7.44 3.56
CA GLU A 45 4.86 -6.48 4.38
C GLU A 45 4.61 -5.05 3.91
N VAL A 46 4.63 -4.09 4.83
CA VAL A 46 4.62 -2.66 4.49
C VAL A 46 5.99 -2.29 3.93
N LYS A 47 6.05 -2.02 2.62
CA LYS A 47 7.30 -1.68 1.95
C LYS A 47 7.63 -0.19 2.04
N MET A 48 6.63 0.66 1.86
CA MET A 48 6.79 2.12 1.72
C MET A 48 5.56 2.87 2.20
N LEU A 49 5.75 4.14 2.58
CA LEU A 49 4.69 5.09 2.87
C LEU A 49 4.44 5.99 1.66
N CYS A 50 3.17 6.14 1.32
CA CYS A 50 2.72 6.87 0.16
C CYS A 50 1.83 8.02 0.59
N GLY A 51 2.24 9.23 0.23
CA GLY A 51 1.49 10.44 0.51
C GLY A 51 0.27 10.63 -0.39
N PRO A 52 -0.70 11.47 0.03
CA PRO A 52 -1.88 11.79 -0.78
C PRO A 52 -1.53 12.40 -2.14
N GLU A 53 -0.45 13.16 -2.25
CA GLU A 53 0.00 13.77 -3.50
C GLU A 53 0.36 12.72 -4.57
N TYR A 54 1.08 11.68 -4.20
CA TYR A 54 1.44 10.59 -5.11
C TYR A 54 0.19 9.79 -5.51
N LEU A 55 -0.67 9.49 -4.54
CA LEU A 55 -1.92 8.76 -4.79
C LEU A 55 -2.80 9.51 -5.79
N ALA A 56 -2.97 10.82 -5.60
CA ALA A 56 -3.74 11.67 -6.50
C ALA A 56 -3.10 11.77 -7.89
N GLN A 57 -1.77 11.93 -7.96
CA GLN A 57 -1.04 12.03 -9.23
C GLN A 57 -1.13 10.74 -10.07
N HIS A 58 -1.14 9.57 -9.42
CA HIS A 58 -1.19 8.28 -10.09
C HIS A 58 -2.60 7.67 -10.16
N GLY A 59 -3.64 8.37 -9.69
CA GLY A 59 -5.01 7.85 -9.67
C GLY A 59 -5.19 6.63 -8.76
N ILE A 60 -4.32 6.44 -7.77
CA ILE A 60 -4.34 5.29 -6.87
C ILE A 60 -5.35 5.55 -5.76
N SER A 61 -6.34 4.67 -5.65
CA SER A 61 -7.31 4.71 -4.56
C SER A 61 -6.92 3.73 -3.47
N PRO A 62 -6.42 4.20 -2.31
CA PRO A 62 -6.06 3.31 -1.23
C PRO A 62 -7.30 2.65 -0.63
N GLN A 63 -7.17 1.37 -0.35
CA GLN A 63 -8.21 0.51 0.17
C GLN A 63 -8.22 0.52 1.70
N THR A 64 -9.34 0.20 2.31
CA THR A 64 -9.41 0.04 3.76
C THR A 64 -8.67 -1.21 4.21
N GLU A 65 -8.29 -1.25 5.49
CA GLU A 65 -7.64 -2.41 6.09
C GLU A 65 -8.43 -3.70 5.88
N ALA A 66 -9.74 -3.67 6.12
CA ALA A 66 -10.61 -4.80 5.88
C ALA A 66 -10.53 -5.31 4.43
N LYS A 67 -10.47 -4.42 3.44
CA LYS A 67 -10.44 -4.81 2.03
C LYS A 67 -9.06 -5.34 1.62
N CYS A 68 -7.97 -4.74 2.14
CA CYS A 68 -6.64 -5.30 1.98
C CYS A 68 -6.51 -6.68 2.62
N MET A 69 -7.06 -6.89 3.83
CA MET A 69 -7.03 -8.19 4.50
C MET A 69 -7.76 -9.26 3.69
N ILE A 70 -8.96 -8.95 3.16
CA ILE A 70 -9.69 -9.87 2.28
C ILE A 70 -8.84 -10.25 1.07
N GLU A 71 -8.25 -9.29 0.35
CA GLU A 71 -7.39 -9.60 -0.81
C GLU A 71 -6.16 -10.42 -0.41
N ILE A 72 -5.56 -10.15 0.75
CA ILE A 72 -4.40 -10.88 1.27
C ILE A 72 -4.77 -12.34 1.56
N GLU A 73 -5.90 -12.55 2.24
CA GLU A 73 -6.45 -13.87 2.57
C GLU A 73 -6.86 -14.65 1.31
N GLU A 74 -7.53 -14.00 0.35
CA GLU A 74 -7.89 -14.58 -0.95
C GLU A 74 -6.65 -14.99 -1.76
N ASN A 75 -5.55 -14.26 -1.62
CA ASN A 75 -4.26 -14.59 -2.23
C ASN A 75 -3.45 -15.66 -1.46
N GLY A 76 -4.03 -16.23 -0.40
CA GLY A 76 -3.41 -17.25 0.45
C GLY A 76 -2.21 -16.73 1.26
N GLY A 77 -2.16 -15.43 1.50
CA GLY A 77 -1.12 -14.78 2.30
C GLY A 77 -1.67 -14.24 3.62
N TYR A 78 -0.79 -13.72 4.46
CA TYR A 78 -1.14 -13.00 5.67
C TYR A 78 -0.31 -11.73 5.80
N LEU A 79 -0.87 -10.71 6.45
CA LEU A 79 -0.16 -9.48 6.77
C LEU A 79 0.71 -9.73 8.01
N GLU A 80 2.03 -9.56 7.89
CA GLU A 80 2.93 -9.63 9.04
C GLU A 80 2.87 -8.26 9.75
N ALA A 81 2.50 -8.29 11.04
CA ALA A 81 2.21 -7.11 11.87
C ALA A 81 3.47 -6.36 12.32
#